data_AF-A0A8H3LLC4-F1
#
_entry.id   AF-A0A8H3LLC4-F1
#
_cell.length_a   1.000
_cell.length_b   1.000
_cell.length_c   1.000
_cell.angle_alpha   90.00
_cell.angle_beta   90.00
_cell.angle_gamma   90.00
#
_symmetry.space_group_name_H-M   'P 1'
#
loop_
_entity.id
_entity.type
_entity.pdbx_description
1 polymer ?
#
loop_
_entity_poly.entity_id
_entity_poly.type
_entity_poly.pdbx_seq_one_letter_code
_entity_poly.pdbx_strand_id
1 'polypeptide(L)'
;MDIEEEHEENEKENSETKVDDTSSKQKKSSLVASEYDNNVMKNNLYKWIINNQHSFTVVKEPEFIILIQSLHSTAELIFADTVKQSIIDLYISNKNQIQELLMEISGKISFTTNI
;
A
#
# COMPACT_ATOMS: atom_id res chain seq x y z
N MET A 1 45.91 54.25 32.57
CA MET A 1 45.42 53.30 31.57
C MET A 1 46.00 51.94 31.91
N ASP A 2 45.71 51.39 33.08
CA ASP A 2 44.41 51.12 33.72
C ASP A 2 44.14 49.61 33.63
N ILE A 3 44.22 48.98 34.81
CA ILE A 3 43.28 48.00 35.36
C ILE A 3 43.45 46.58 34.77
N GLU A 4 44.02 45.62 35.54
CA GLU A 4 43.33 44.79 36.58
C GLU A 4 42.23 43.93 35.92
N GLU A 5 41.94 42.69 36.25
CA GLU A 5 42.27 41.72 37.31
C GLU A 5 41.52 40.44 36.84
N GLU A 6 42.11 39.26 37.01
CA GLU A 6 41.60 38.19 37.90
C GLU A 6 40.39 37.40 37.35
N HIS A 7 40.55 36.08 37.27
CA HIS A 7 39.97 35.06 38.15
C HIS A 7 38.43 34.96 37.98
N GLU A 8 37.78 33.81 37.97
CA GLU A 8 37.93 32.76 38.97
C GLU A 8 37.13 31.52 38.52
N GLU A 9 37.54 30.39 39.07
CA GLU A 9 36.91 29.09 39.01
C GLU A 9 35.44 29.12 39.48
N ASN A 10 34.63 28.15 39.06
CA ASN A 10 34.03 27.29 40.07
C ASN A 10 33.51 25.95 39.51
N GLU A 11 33.94 24.91 40.20
CA GLU A 11 33.50 23.53 40.08
C GLU A 11 32.09 23.31 40.69
N LYS A 12 31.47 22.21 40.22
CA LYS A 12 30.54 21.29 40.92
C LYS A 12 29.32 21.87 41.64
N GLU A 13 28.14 21.38 41.25
CA GLU A 13 27.47 20.36 42.09
C GLU A 13 26.30 19.66 41.39
N ASN A 14 26.16 18.40 41.76
CA ASN A 14 25.18 17.42 41.34
C ASN A 14 23.81 17.73 41.98
N SER A 15 22.71 17.61 41.24
CA SER A 15 21.42 17.23 41.85
C SER A 15 20.52 16.50 40.85
N GLU A 16 20.28 15.23 41.17
CA GLU A 16 19.21 14.44 40.58
C GLU A 16 17.85 15.07 40.90
N THR A 17 16.96 15.15 39.91
CA THR A 17 15.53 15.22 40.17
C THR A 17 14.82 14.31 39.18
N LYS A 18 14.28 13.20 39.70
CA LYS A 18 13.30 12.36 39.00
C LYS A 18 11.98 13.14 38.92
N VAL A 19 11.44 13.29 37.73
CA VAL A 19 9.99 13.40 37.51
C VAL A 19 9.64 12.51 36.33
N ASP A 20 8.88 11.47 36.65
CA ASP A 20 8.22 10.57 35.73
C ASP A 20 7.00 11.30 35.17
N ASP A 21 6.94 11.51 33.86
CA ASP A 21 5.70 11.87 33.19
C ASP A 21 5.58 11.07 31.89
N THR A 22 4.54 10.26 31.86
CA THR A 22 4.14 9.42 30.75
C THR A 22 3.54 10.28 29.63
N SER A 23 3.63 9.78 28.40
CA SER A 23 2.95 10.29 27.19
C SER A 23 3.64 11.47 26.52
N SER A 24 4.43 11.29 25.46
CA SER A 24 3.89 10.84 24.18
C SER A 24 5.02 10.27 23.33
N LYS A 25 5.06 8.94 23.17
CA LYS A 25 5.71 8.33 22.02
C LYS A 25 4.97 8.85 20.79
N GLN A 26 5.48 9.89 20.15
CA GLN A 26 5.28 10.02 18.71
C GLN A 26 5.86 8.74 18.12
N LYS A 27 4.99 7.76 17.87
CA LYS A 27 5.23 6.73 16.88
C LYS A 27 5.48 7.51 15.60
N LYS A 28 6.76 7.79 15.34
CA LYS A 28 7.27 7.94 13.99
C LYS A 28 7.01 6.56 13.38
N SER A 29 5.78 6.31 12.94
CA SER A 29 5.51 5.19 12.05
C SER A 29 6.33 5.57 10.83
N SER A 30 7.54 5.02 10.78
CA SER A 30 8.26 4.84 9.55
C SER A 30 7.22 4.24 8.60
N LEU A 31 6.67 5.07 7.72
CA LEU A 31 6.11 4.60 6.48
C LEU A 31 7.34 4.01 5.80
N VAL A 32 7.61 2.74 6.10
CA VAL A 32 8.49 1.93 5.28
C VAL A 32 7.86 2.05 3.91
N ALA A 33 8.45 2.87 3.04
CA ALA A 33 8.05 2.95 1.66
C ALA A 33 8.25 1.53 1.13
N SER A 34 7.16 0.77 1.04
CA SER A 34 7.20 -0.55 0.42
C SER A 34 7.72 -0.33 -0.99
N GLU A 35 8.77 -1.05 -1.36
CA GLU A 35 9.30 -1.00 -2.72
C GLU A 35 8.17 -1.28 -3.72
N TYR A 36 8.23 -0.59 -4.85
CA TYR A 36 7.23 -0.77 -5.90
C TYR A 36 7.24 -2.20 -6.42
N ASP A 37 6.06 -2.83 -6.41
CA ASP A 37 5.84 -4.16 -6.96
C ASP A 37 4.85 -4.10 -8.12
N ASN A 38 5.34 -4.44 -9.32
CA ASN A 38 4.55 -4.50 -10.55
C ASN A 38 3.35 -5.46 -10.42
N ASN A 39 3.48 -6.57 -9.69
CA ASN A 39 2.39 -7.53 -9.51
C ASN A 39 1.27 -6.95 -8.64
N VAL A 40 1.63 -6.23 -7.57
CA VAL A 40 0.67 -5.53 -6.72
C VAL A 40 -0.06 -4.45 -7.53
N MET A 41 0.68 -3.68 -8.33
CA MET A 41 0.11 -2.67 -9.23
C MET A 41 -0.88 -3.29 -10.23
N LYS A 42 -0.49 -4.37 -10.93
CA LYS A 42 -1.34 -5.09 -11.89
C LYS A 42 -2.62 -5.62 -11.24
N ASN A 43 -2.50 -6.25 -10.06
CA ASN A 43 -3.66 -6.77 -9.34
C ASN A 43 -4.65 -5.67 -8.93
N ASN A 44 -4.14 -4.52 -8.47
CA ASN A 44 -4.99 -3.37 -8.14
C ASN A 44 -5.65 -2.78 -9.39
N LEU A 45 -4.93 -2.72 -10.51
CA LEU A 45 -5.47 -2.29 -11.79
C LEU A 45 -6.61 -3.19 -12.25
N TYR A 46 -6.46 -4.52 -12.19
CA TYR A 46 -7.51 -5.45 -12.60
C TYR A 46 -8.77 -5.29 -11.75
N LYS A 47 -8.61 -5.15 -10.43
CA LYS A 47 -9.75 -4.86 -9.53
C LYS A 47 -10.44 -3.56 -9.91
N TRP A 48 -9.68 -2.50 -10.19
CA TRP A 48 -10.23 -1.21 -10.60
C TRP A 48 -11.00 -1.30 -11.92
N ILE A 49 -10.46 -2.00 -12.92
CA ILE A 49 -11.13 -2.24 -14.21
C ILE A 49 -12.46 -2.97 -14.01
N ILE A 50 -12.46 -4.06 -13.21
CA ILE A 50 -13.65 -4.87 -12.95
C ILE A 50 -14.71 -4.07 -12.19
N ASN A 51 -14.32 -3.42 -11.09
CA ASN A 51 -15.26 -2.72 -10.20
C ASN A 51 -15.95 -1.53 -10.87
N ASN A 52 -15.27 -0.87 -11.81
CA ASN A 52 -15.78 0.30 -12.52
C ASN A 52 -16.25 -0.01 -13.94
N GLN A 53 -16.23 -1.29 -14.35
CA GLN A 53 -16.64 -1.76 -15.67
C GLN A 53 -15.90 -1.03 -16.82
N HIS A 54 -14.62 -0.74 -16.64
CA HIS A 54 -13.82 -0.11 -17.68
C HIS A 54 -13.54 -1.08 -18.83
N SER A 55 -13.34 -0.52 -20.03
CA SER A 55 -12.80 -1.29 -21.14
C SER A 55 -11.40 -1.82 -20.81
N PHE A 56 -11.08 -3.06 -21.19
CA PHE A 56 -9.73 -3.62 -21.06
C PHE A 56 -8.69 -2.84 -21.87
N THR A 57 -9.12 -2.03 -22.83
CA THR A 57 -8.24 -1.17 -23.62
C THR A 57 -7.81 0.11 -22.90
N VAL A 58 -8.34 0.40 -21.71
CA VAL A 58 -7.97 1.61 -20.94
C VAL A 58 -6.45 1.70 -20.70
N VAL A 59 -5.78 0.55 -20.60
CA VAL A 59 -4.32 0.48 -20.44
C VAL A 59 -3.52 0.93 -21.66
N LYS A 60 -4.18 1.07 -22.82
CA LYS A 60 -3.58 1.57 -24.07
C LYS A 60 -3.75 3.08 -24.24
N GLU A 61 -4.54 3.74 -23.39
CA GLU A 61 -4.76 5.18 -23.50
C GLU A 61 -3.46 5.92 -23.18
N PRO A 62 -3.01 6.86 -24.04
CA PRO A 62 -1.78 7.61 -23.82
C PRO A 62 -1.74 8.29 -22.44
N GLU A 63 -2.87 8.86 -22.01
CA GLU A 63 -3.03 9.55 -20.73
C GLU A 63 -2.84 8.58 -19.55
N PHE A 64 -3.35 7.35 -19.68
CA PHE A 64 -3.14 6.31 -18.68
C PHE A 64 -1.66 5.91 -18.60
N ILE A 65 -1.00 5.72 -19.75
CA ILE A 65 0.42 5.36 -19.80
C ILE A 65 1.27 6.46 -19.16
N ILE A 66 1.00 7.72 -19.51
CA ILE A 66 1.69 8.89 -18.94
C ILE A 66 1.48 8.95 -17.43
N LEU A 67 0.24 8.74 -16.95
CA LEU A 67 -0.06 8.73 -15.52
C LEU A 67 0.76 7.67 -14.79
N ILE A 68 0.75 6.42 -15.27
CA ILE A 68 1.48 5.33 -14.62
C ILE A 68 2.99 5.59 -14.63
N GLN A 69 3.56 6.03 -15.76
CA GLN A 69 4.98 6.36 -15.87
C GLN A 69 5.38 7.55 -14.99
N SER A 70 4.49 8.52 -14.79
CA SER A 70 4.73 9.66 -13.90
C SER A 70 4.76 9.26 -12.42
N LEU A 71 4.03 8.20 -12.05
CA LEU A 71 4.01 7.65 -10.70
C LEU A 71 5.22 6.75 -10.45
N HIS A 72 5.60 5.93 -11.43
CA HIS A 72 6.76 5.07 -11.34
C HIS A 72 7.40 4.82 -12.71
N SER A 73 8.61 5.32 -12.91
CA SER A 73 9.30 5.29 -14.21
C SER A 73 9.66 3.88 -14.69
N THR A 74 9.77 2.92 -13.78
CA THR A 74 10.05 1.50 -14.10
C THR A 74 8.79 0.63 -14.13
N ALA A 75 7.60 1.22 -14.07
CA ALA A 75 6.36 0.47 -14.23
C ALA A 75 6.32 -0.20 -15.60
N GLU A 76 6.02 -1.49 -15.60
CA GLU A 76 5.90 -2.24 -16.84
C GLU A 76 4.67 -1.79 -17.64
N LEU A 77 4.82 -1.75 -18.97
CA LEU A 77 3.69 -1.51 -19.85
C LEU A 77 2.74 -2.70 -19.78
N ILE A 78 1.45 -2.42 -19.57
CA ILE A 78 0.41 -3.44 -19.47
C ILE A 78 -0.32 -3.53 -20.80
N PHE A 79 -0.35 -4.72 -21.39
CA PHE A 79 -1.05 -4.97 -22.64
C PHE A 79 -2.51 -5.38 -22.38
N ALA A 80 -3.45 -4.85 -23.17
CA ALA A 80 -4.88 -5.15 -23.01
C ALA A 80 -5.20 -6.66 -23.11
N ASP A 81 -4.48 -7.41 -23.95
CA ASP A 81 -4.69 -8.86 -24.07
C ASP A 81 -4.25 -9.58 -22.79
N THR A 82 -3.15 -9.13 -22.18
CA THR A 82 -2.69 -9.61 -20.86
C THR A 82 -3.69 -9.27 -19.76
N VAL A 83 -4.28 -8.07 -19.77
CA VAL A 83 -5.34 -7.67 -18.84
C VAL A 83 -6.53 -8.61 -18.96
N LYS A 84 -7.01 -8.79 -20.20
CA LYS A 84 -8.16 -9.66 -20.48
C LYS A 84 -7.91 -11.08 -19.99
N GLN A 85 -6.76 -11.66 -20.34
CA GLN A 85 -6.42 -13.02 -19.92
C GLN A 85 -6.31 -13.12 -18.40
N SER A 86 -5.63 -12.18 -17.75
CA SER A 86 -5.46 -12.17 -16.29
C SER A 86 -6.81 -12.06 -15.56
N ILE A 87 -7.75 -11.27 -16.08
CA ILE A 87 -9.10 -11.15 -15.51
C ILE A 87 -9.88 -12.46 -15.68
N ILE A 88 -9.76 -13.12 -16.84
CA ILE A 88 -10.37 -14.43 -17.08
C ILE A 88 -9.79 -15.48 -16.12
N ASP A 89 -8.47 -15.51 -15.96
CA ASP A 89 -7.80 -16.46 -15.06
C ASP A 89 -8.22 -16.22 -13.60
N LEU A 90 -8.33 -14.95 -13.19
CA LEU A 90 -8.84 -14.57 -11.88
C LEU A 90 -10.30 -15.05 -11.67
N TYR A 91 -11.15 -14.88 -12.67
CA TYR A 91 -12.52 -15.39 -12.62
C TYR A 91 -12.56 -16.91 -12.48
N ILE A 92 -11.78 -17.64 -13.29
CA ILE A 92 -11.72 -19.11 -13.26
C ILE A 92 -11.21 -19.59 -11.90
N SER A 93 -10.15 -18.97 -11.37
CA SER A 93 -9.60 -19.31 -10.06
C SER A 93 -10.62 -19.10 -8.95
N ASN A 94 -11.28 -17.93 -8.90
CA ASN A 94 -12.30 -17.64 -7.90
C ASN A 94 -13.52 -18.56 -8.03
N LYS A 95 -13.94 -18.88 -9.27
CA LYS A 95 -15.02 -19.83 -9.53
C LYS A 95 -14.68 -21.20 -8.96
N ASN A 96 -13.47 -21.70 -9.20
CA ASN A 96 -13.04 -23.01 -8.69
C ASN A 96 -13.00 -23.02 -7.16
N GLN A 97 -12.47 -21.97 -6.53
CA GLN A 97 -12.45 -21.84 -5.07
C GLN A 97 -13.87 -21.82 -4.46
N ILE A 98 -14.79 -21.06 -5.07
CA ILE A 98 -16.19 -21.05 -4.63
C ILE A 98 -16.81 -22.42 -4.82
N GLN A 99 -16.55 -23.09 -5.94
CA GLN A 99 -17.06 -24.44 -6.19
C GLN A 99 -16.58 -25.44 -5.12
N GLU A 100 -15.28 -25.43 -4.80
CA GLU A 100 -14.71 -26.27 -3.74
C GLU A 100 -15.39 -26.00 -2.39
N LEU A 101 -15.50 -24.72 -1.99
CA LEU A 101 -16.18 -24.31 -0.76
C LEU A 101 -17.64 -24.80 -0.71
N LEU A 102 -18.37 -24.71 -1.81
CA LEU A 102 -19.76 -25.14 -1.88
C LEU A 102 -19.90 -26.67 -1.78
N MET A 103 -18.92 -27.43 -2.28
CA MET A 103 -18.92 -28.90 -2.18
C MET A 103 -18.67 -29.41 -0.75
N GLU A 104 -18.04 -28.60 0.11
CA GLU A 104 -17.81 -28.95 1.51
C GLU A 104 -19.05 -28.81 2.40
N ILE A 105 -20.09 -28.11 1.93
CA ILE A 105 -21.31 -27.87 2.71
C ILE A 105 -22.18 -29.13 2.74
N SER A 106 -22.27 -29.75 3.93
CA SER A 106 -23.21 -30.84 4.19
C SER A 106 -24.64 -30.29 4.33
N GLY A 107 -25.37 -30.18 3.21
CA GLY A 107 -26.73 -29.66 3.20
C GLY A 107 -27.26 -29.29 1.81
N LYS A 108 -28.47 -28.72 1.76
CA LYS A 108 -29.04 -28.15 0.53
C LYS A 108 -28.65 -26.68 0.42
N ILE A 109 -28.18 -26.28 -0.77
CA ILE A 109 -27.85 -24.90 -1.11
C ILE A 109 -28.95 -24.35 -2.03
N SER A 110 -29.40 -23.13 -1.78
CA SER A 110 -30.36 -22.41 -2.63
C SER A 110 -29.82 -21.04 -2.98
N PHE A 111 -29.97 -20.62 -4.24
CA PHE A 111 -29.58 -19.30 -4.73
C PHE A 111 -30.83 -18.51 -5.11
N THR A 112 -30.83 -17.21 -4.82
CA THR A 112 -31.84 -16.29 -5.33
C THR A 112 -31.19 -15.41 -6.37
N THR A 113 -31.73 -15.40 -7.58
CA THR A 113 -31.28 -14.51 -8.66
C THR A 113 -32.22 -13.32 -8.74
N ASN A 114 -31.67 -12.12 -8.65
CA ASN A 114 -32.40 -10.90 -8.97
C ASN A 114 -32.05 -10.54 -10.43
N ILE A 115 -32.97 -10.84 -11.34
CA ILE A 115 -32.85 -10.59 -12.79
C ILE A 115 -33.78 -9.44 -13.14
#